data_AF-A0AAN8EM82-F1
#
_entry.id   AF-A0AAN8EM82-F1
#
_cell.length_a   1.000
_cell.length_b   1.000
_cell.length_c   1.000
_cell.angle_alpha   90.00
_cell.angle_beta   90.00
_cell.angle_gamma   90.00
#
_symmetry.space_group_name_H-M   'P 1'
#
loop_
_entity.id
_entity.type
_entity.pdbx_description
1 polymer ?
#
loop_
_entity_poly.entity_id
_entity_poly.type
_entity_poly.pdbx_seq_one_letter_code
_entity_poly.pdbx_strand_id
1 'polypeptide(L)'
;MSELEVDQQLSKAIVIFRYIEDKDVFQKYYSKMLASRLIMGFSVAMDAEEAMINKLKQACGYEFTSKLSRMFTDIGLSNELADKFNKVNIVHSIYR
;
A
#
# COMPACT_ATOMS: atom_id res chain seq x y z
N MET A 1 4.66 -18.37 4.52
CA MET A 1 5.76 -17.56 5.08
C MET A 1 5.26 -16.92 6.33
N SER A 2 6.07 -16.86 7.38
CA SER A 2 5.77 -16.05 8.57
C SER A 2 5.97 -14.56 8.28
N GLU A 3 5.35 -13.68 9.06
CA GLU A 3 5.57 -12.22 8.97
C GLU A 3 7.07 -11.86 9.09
N LEU A 4 7.80 -12.57 9.96
CA LEU A 4 9.25 -12.41 10.13
C LEU A 4 10.01 -12.76 8.85
N GLU A 5 9.64 -13.85 8.16
CA GLU A 5 10.25 -14.21 6.88
C GLU A 5 9.96 -13.15 5.82
N VAL A 6 8.74 -12.60 5.79
CA VAL A 6 8.38 -11.52 4.86
C VAL A 6 9.25 -10.29 5.12
N ASP A 7 9.33 -9.81 6.36
CA ASP A 7 10.14 -8.64 6.71
C ASP A 7 11.62 -8.81 6.36
N GLN A 8 12.17 -10.02 6.58
CA GLN A 8 13.54 -10.35 6.18
C GLN A 8 13.74 -10.29 4.68
N GLN A 9 12.79 -10.80 3.89
CA GLN A 9 12.86 -10.73 2.43
C GLN A 9 12.73 -9.29 1.91
N LEU A 10 11.83 -8.49 2.50
CA LEU A 10 11.73 -7.06 2.18
C LEU A 10 13.03 -6.33 2.50
N SER A 11 13.66 -6.62 3.63
CA SER A 11 14.94 -6.02 4.01
C SER A 11 16.05 -6.38 3.01
N LYS A 12 16.10 -7.62 2.52
CA LYS A 12 17.03 -8.04 1.45
C LYS A 12 16.72 -7.33 0.13
N ALA A 13 15.45 -7.17 -0.24
CA ALA A 13 15.06 -6.44 -1.44
C ALA A 13 15.52 -4.97 -1.40
N ILE A 14 15.48 -4.34 -0.22
CA ILE A 14 15.96 -2.96 -0.03
C ILE A 14 17.48 -2.85 -0.24
N VAL A 15 18.25 -3.87 0.15
CA VAL A 15 19.70 -3.91 -0.14
C VAL A 15 19.93 -3.85 -1.65
N ILE A 16 19.19 -4.65 -2.43
CA ILE A 16 19.29 -4.65 -3.90
C ILE A 16 18.85 -3.29 -4.47
N PHE A 17 17.73 -2.75 -3.98
CA PHE A 17 17.22 -1.45 -4.40
C PHE A 17 18.23 -0.30 -4.24
N ARG A 18 19.09 -0.33 -3.21
CA ARG A 18 20.12 0.71 -3.01
C ARG A 18 21.14 0.78 -4.15
N TYR A 19 21.34 -0.30 -4.88
CA TYR A 19 22.25 -0.36 -6.04
C TYR A 19 21.58 0.08 -7.36
N ILE A 20 20.28 0.37 -7.35
CA ILE A 20 19.59 0.89 -8.54
C ILE A 20 19.93 2.37 -8.71
N GLU A 21 20.46 2.73 -9.88
CA GLU A 21 20.73 4.12 -10.27
C GLU A 21 19.44 4.87 -10.64
N ASP A 22 18.66 4.33 -11.58
CA ASP A 22 17.42 4.93 -12.09
C ASP A 22 16.21 4.67 -11.18
N LYS A 23 16.20 5.36 -10.03
CA LYS A 23 15.17 5.18 -8.99
C LYS A 23 13.79 5.70 -9.41
N ASP A 24 13.72 6.67 -10.30
CA ASP A 24 12.47 7.21 -10.85
C ASP A 24 11.76 6.19 -11.76
N VAL A 25 12.52 5.42 -12.54
CA VAL A 25 12.02 4.29 -13.34
C VAL A 25 11.47 3.22 -12.41
N PHE A 26 12.21 2.83 -11.37
CA PHE A 26 11.70 1.91 -10.34
C PHE A 26 10.40 2.43 -9.73
N GLN A 27 10.36 3.70 -9.31
CA GLN A 27 9.19 4.32 -8.69
C GLN A 27 7.97 4.25 -9.61
N LYS A 28 8.13 4.52 -10.90
CA LYS A 28 7.06 4.44 -11.91
C LYS A 28 6.45 3.04 -11.99
N TYR A 29 7.29 2.01 -12.11
CA TYR A 29 6.81 0.63 -12.20
C TYR A 29 6.23 0.13 -10.88
N TYR A 30 6.91 0.39 -9.76
CA TYR A 30 6.45 -0.01 -8.44
C TYR A 30 5.08 0.61 -8.10
N SER A 31 4.90 1.91 -8.41
CA SER A 31 3.62 2.60 -8.22
C SER A 31 2.49 1.95 -9.01
N LYS A 32 2.75 1.61 -10.29
CA LYS A 32 1.75 0.93 -11.14
C LYS A 32 1.38 -0.44 -10.57
N MET A 33 2.36 -1.22 -10.13
CA MET A 33 2.11 -2.56 -9.58
C MET A 33 1.38 -2.49 -8.23
N LEU A 34 1.76 -1.57 -7.36
CA LEU A 34 1.08 -1.33 -6.08
C LEU A 34 -0.38 -0.95 -6.31
N ALA A 35 -0.65 -0.03 -7.25
CA ALA A 35 -2.02 0.39 -7.60
C ALA A 35 -2.88 -0.82 -7.98
N SER A 36 -2.36 -1.68 -8.86
CA SER A 36 -3.07 -2.88 -9.29
C SER A 36 -3.39 -3.81 -8.11
N ARG A 37 -2.44 -4.04 -7.20
CA ARG A 37 -2.65 -4.91 -6.03
C ARG A 37 -3.66 -4.34 -5.05
N LEU A 38 -3.57 -3.03 -4.77
CA LEU A 38 -4.49 -2.31 -3.90
C LEU A 38 -5.93 -2.33 -4.43
N ILE A 39 -6.12 -2.07 -5.73
CA ILE A 39 -7.45 -2.05 -6.36
C ILE A 39 -8.04 -3.46 -6.46
N MET A 40 -7.22 -4.47 -6.78
CA MET A 40 -7.69 -5.86 -6.90
C MET A 40 -8.04 -6.50 -5.56
N GLY A 41 -7.75 -5.85 -4.44
CA GLY A 41 -8.24 -6.26 -3.12
C GLY A 41 -7.71 -7.62 -2.66
N PHE A 42 -6.50 -8.02 -3.08
CA PHE A 42 -5.83 -9.20 -2.52
C PHE A 42 -5.37 -8.87 -1.08
N SER A 43 -6.32 -8.87 -0.15
CA SER A 43 -6.23 -8.35 1.22
C SER A 43 -5.33 -9.15 2.17
N VAL A 44 -4.50 -10.06 1.67
CA VAL A 44 -3.74 -11.01 2.51
C VAL A 44 -2.45 -10.38 3.06
N ALA A 45 -2.02 -9.20 2.57
CA ALA A 45 -0.71 -8.65 2.93
C ALA A 45 -0.63 -7.12 3.04
N MET A 46 -1.67 -6.45 3.55
CA MET A 46 -1.65 -4.98 3.75
C MET A 46 -0.46 -4.53 4.62
N ASP A 47 -0.18 -5.26 5.70
CA ASP A 47 0.93 -4.95 6.61
C ASP A 47 2.30 -5.08 5.92
N ALA A 48 2.44 -6.04 5.01
CA ALA A 48 3.67 -6.21 4.23
C ALA A 48 3.89 -5.06 3.23
N GLU A 49 2.80 -4.58 2.61
CA GLU A 49 2.86 -3.42 1.71
C GLU A 49 3.24 -2.14 2.47
N GLU A 50 2.63 -1.91 3.64
CA GLU A 50 2.99 -0.79 4.51
C GLU A 50 4.44 -0.88 4.97
N ALA A 51 4.89 -2.06 5.40
CA ALA A 51 6.28 -2.31 5.78
C ALA A 51 7.25 -1.98 4.64
N MET A 52 6.94 -2.39 3.40
CA MET A 52 7.77 -2.09 2.24
C MET A 52 7.82 -0.58 1.93
N ILE A 53 6.68 0.12 1.99
CA ILE A 53 6.63 1.58 1.82
C ILE A 53 7.50 2.27 2.89
N ASN A 54 7.42 1.83 4.14
CA ASN A 54 8.21 2.39 5.24
C ASN A 54 9.71 2.17 5.04
N LYS A 55 10.13 0.97 4.58
CA LYS A 55 11.54 0.71 4.28
C LYS A 55 12.04 1.53 3.08
N LEU A 56 11.24 1.68 2.03
CA LEU A 56 11.56 2.57 0.89
C LEU A 56 11.70 4.02 1.33
N LYS A 57 10.82 4.49 2.22
CA LYS A 57 10.87 5.84 2.79
C LYS A 57 12.15 6.07 3.60
N GLN A 58 12.57 5.09 4.39
CA GLN A 58 13.86 5.15 5.09
C GLN A 58 15.06 5.18 4.13
N ALA A 59 14.98 4.45 3.00
CA ALA A 59 16.07 4.34 2.05
C ALA A 59 16.20 5.54 1.09
N CYS A 60 15.11 6.20 0.71
CA CYS A 60 15.09 7.25 -0.33
C CYS A 60 14.32 8.52 0.06
N GLY A 61 13.81 8.61 1.28
CA GLY A 61 13.14 9.79 1.81
C GLY A 61 11.65 9.86 1.48
N TYR A 62 11.01 10.87 2.06
CA TYR A 62 9.56 11.07 2.01
C TYR A 62 9.04 11.37 0.60
N GLU A 63 9.72 12.25 -0.15
CA GLU A 63 9.30 12.67 -1.49
C GLU A 63 9.15 11.46 -2.43
N PHE A 64 10.06 10.50 -2.33
CA PHE A 64 10.05 9.27 -3.12
C PHE A 64 8.79 8.42 -2.87
N THR A 65 8.36 8.30 -1.62
CA THR A 65 7.23 7.45 -1.24
C THR A 65 5.89 8.18 -1.14
N SER A 66 5.87 9.51 -1.29
CA SER A 66 4.69 10.36 -1.10
C SER A 66 3.43 9.84 -1.82
N LYS A 67 3.57 9.44 -3.09
CA LYS A 67 2.49 8.85 -3.90
C LYS A 67 2.05 7.48 -3.37
N LEU A 68 2.99 6.61 -3.02
CA LEU A 68 2.70 5.27 -2.51
C LEU A 68 1.94 5.34 -1.18
N SER A 69 2.38 6.19 -0.27
CA SER A 69 1.71 6.43 1.01
C SER A 69 0.29 6.96 0.80
N ARG A 70 0.09 7.91 -0.13
CA ARG A 70 -1.24 8.44 -0.45
C ARG A 70 -2.18 7.36 -0.98
N MET A 71 -1.71 6.52 -1.91
CA MET A 71 -2.52 5.41 -2.44
C MET A 71 -2.98 4.47 -1.33
N PHE A 72 -2.13 4.23 -0.33
CA PHE A 72 -2.48 3.40 0.83
C PHE A 72 -3.55 4.06 1.70
N THR A 73 -3.41 5.35 2.00
CA THR A 73 -4.41 6.14 2.73
C THR A 73 -5.75 6.18 1.98
N ASP A 74 -5.74 6.37 0.67
CA ASP A 74 -6.94 6.47 -0.16
C ASP A 74 -7.77 5.18 -0.14
N ILE A 75 -7.12 3.99 -0.11
CA ILE A 75 -7.82 2.70 0.03
C ILE A 75 -8.51 2.59 1.39
N GLY A 76 -7.81 2.95 2.48
CA GLY A 76 -8.39 2.93 3.82
C GLY A 76 -9.61 3.85 3.93
N LEU A 77 -9.48 5.08 3.43
CA LEU A 77 -10.59 6.03 3.37
C LEU A 77 -11.74 5.52 2.50
N SER A 78 -11.46 4.96 1.31
CA SER A 78 -12.50 4.44 0.42
C SER A 78 -13.33 3.34 1.09
N ASN A 79 -12.70 2.45 1.85
CA ASN A 79 -13.39 1.40 2.60
C ASN A 79 -14.27 1.98 3.71
N GLU A 80 -13.75 2.95 4.47
CA GLU A 80 -14.51 3.63 5.52
C GLU A 80 -15.74 4.38 4.95
N LEU A 81 -15.57 5.05 3.81
CA LEU A 81 -16.68 5.71 3.11
C LEU A 81 -17.73 4.69 2.63
N ALA A 82 -17.30 3.57 2.05
CA ALA A 82 -18.20 2.51 1.61
C ALA A 82 -19.03 1.93 2.77
N ASP A 83 -18.40 1.68 3.92
CA ASP A 83 -19.06 1.19 5.13
C ASP A 83 -20.09 2.19 5.67
N LYS A 84 -19.74 3.48 5.70
CA LYS A 84 -20.66 4.55 6.10
C LYS A 84 -21.87 4.61 5.18
N PHE A 85 -21.66 4.54 3.87
CA PHE A 85 -22.72 4.55 2.87
C PHE A 85 -23.67 3.35 3.03
N ASN A 86 -23.11 2.15 3.21
CA ASN A 86 -23.89 0.94 3.43
C ASN A 86 -24.74 1.00 4.71
N LYS A 87 -24.20 1.55 5.80
CA LYS A 87 -24.97 1.77 7.05
C LYS A 87 -26.16 2.70 6.83
N VAL A 88 -25.99 3.80 6.12
CA VAL A 88 -27.08 4.75 5.80
C VAL A 88 -28.17 4.07 4.97
N ASN A 89 -27.81 3.26 3.98
CA ASN A 89 -28.78 2.54 3.14
C ASN A 89 -29.57 1.47 3.92
N ILE A 90 -28.91 0.76 4.83
CA ILE A 90 -29.56 -0.21 5.72
C ILE A 90 -30.58 0.51 6.62
N VAL A 91 -30.16 1.60 7.26
CA VAL A 91 -31.05 2.43 8.09
C VAL A 91 -32.25 2.90 7.27
N HIS A 92 -32.03 3.46 6.09
CA HIS A 92 -33.12 3.94 5.23
C HIS A 92 -34.09 2.81 4.80
N SER A 93 -33.61 1.58 4.58
CA SER A 93 -34.47 0.43 4.25
C SER A 93 -35.26 -0.12 5.44
N ILE A 94 -34.79 0.09 6.67
CA ILE A 94 -35.51 -0.36 7.89
C ILE A 94 -36.64 0.60 8.25
N TYR A 95 -36.46 1.90 8.01
CA TYR A 95 -37.45 2.94 8.36
C TYR A 95 -38.44 3.25 7.22
N ARG A 96 -38.45 2.45 6.16
CA ARG A 96 -39.43 2.51 5.06
C ARG A 96 -40.25 1.23 5.04
#